data_AF-A0A7D5LC98-F1
#
_entry.id   AF-A0A7D5LC98-F1
#
_cell.length_a   1.000
_cell.length_b   1.000
_cell.length_c   1.000
_cell.angle_alpha   90.00
_cell.angle_beta   90.00
_cell.angle_gamma   90.00
#
_symmetry.space_group_name_H-M   'P 1'
#
loop_
_entity.id
_entity.type
_entity.pdbx_description
1 polymer ?
#
loop_
_entity_poly.entity_id
_entity_poly.type
_entity_poly.pdbx_seq_one_letter_code
_entity_poly.pdbx_strand_id
1 'polypeptide(L)'
;MDRPRGPAETLRAMVAVGREEHVGASAASLGYYAFNALLPLLLLVVATFSAVGAPEGLPAFLEQVAGVSPERLRSLLERLGGDAPGRARAVALALLITGWSGLRMFRALDGHFAALYGERKGRSAANRLLDSALVLATVSVGLAGLALGGAALAVVVSGVIWVLLGPALLFAGLVCLFVPMYYLLAVDTTVRQVLPGAAFAAGLWTVSMLGFRLYFAASESVELYGLAGAVLLVLTWLYVAALALLLGVVLNALLAGRVDPDRDWLPYSDAE
;
A
#
# COMPACT_ATOMS: atom_id res chain seq x y z
N MET A 1 34.65 -10.53 3.19
CA MET A 1 34.03 -9.25 2.81
C MET A 1 33.75 -9.35 1.32
N ASP A 2 32.52 -9.70 0.95
CA ASP A 2 32.12 -9.73 -0.46
C ASP A 2 32.17 -8.32 -1.05
N ARG A 3 32.60 -8.22 -2.30
CA ARG A 3 32.59 -6.95 -3.04
C ARG A 3 31.15 -6.43 -3.10
N PRO A 4 30.94 -5.09 -3.03
CA PRO A 4 29.61 -4.53 -3.24
C PRO A 4 29.11 -4.94 -4.63
N ARG A 5 27.95 -5.63 -4.66
CA ARG A 5 27.30 -6.08 -5.90
C ARG A 5 27.05 -4.87 -6.81
N GLY A 6 27.31 -5.03 -8.10
CA GLY A 6 26.93 -4.01 -9.09
C GLY A 6 25.41 -3.79 -9.15
N PRO A 7 24.92 -2.69 -9.74
CA PRO A 7 23.48 -2.44 -9.85
C PRO A 7 22.73 -3.56 -10.60
N ALA A 8 23.35 -4.09 -11.66
CA ALA A 8 22.78 -5.18 -12.45
C ALA A 8 22.74 -6.51 -11.68
N GLU A 9 23.75 -6.78 -10.85
CA GLU A 9 23.79 -7.98 -9.99
C GLU A 9 22.74 -7.89 -8.89
N THR A 10 22.61 -6.72 -8.26
CA THR A 10 21.55 -6.47 -7.26
C THR A 10 20.16 -6.69 -7.86
N LEU A 11 19.90 -6.19 -9.08
CA LEU A 11 18.61 -6.40 -9.74
C LEU A 11 18.35 -7.88 -10.05
N ARG A 12 19.35 -8.61 -10.54
CA ARG A 12 19.23 -10.06 -10.78
C ARG A 12 18.94 -10.82 -9.48
N ALA A 13 19.66 -10.48 -8.41
CA ALA A 13 19.43 -11.05 -7.08
C ALA A 13 18.02 -10.75 -6.56
N MET A 14 17.51 -9.52 -6.74
CA MET A 14 16.14 -9.17 -6.38
C MET A 14 15.10 -10.00 -7.13
N VAL A 15 15.32 -10.24 -8.43
CA VAL A 15 14.41 -11.07 -9.23
C VAL A 15 14.47 -12.54 -8.79
N ALA A 16 15.66 -13.07 -8.49
CA ALA A 16 15.83 -14.43 -8.01
C ALA A 16 15.11 -14.63 -6.67
N VAL A 17 15.48 -13.84 -5.65
CA VAL A 17 14.86 -13.89 -4.32
C VAL A 17 13.37 -13.61 -4.39
N GLY A 18 12.94 -12.63 -5.20
CA GLY A 18 11.52 -12.31 -5.34
C GLY A 18 10.69 -13.44 -5.93
N ARG A 19 11.27 -14.29 -6.79
CA ARG A 19 10.60 -15.47 -7.34
C ARG A 19 10.52 -16.60 -6.31
N GLU A 20 11.62 -16.85 -5.63
CA GLU A 20 11.74 -17.87 -4.59
C GLU A 20 10.79 -17.61 -3.42
N GLU A 21 10.73 -16.36 -2.95
CA GLU A 21 9.84 -15.92 -1.88
C GLU A 21 8.40 -15.66 -2.38
N HIS A 22 8.08 -16.04 -3.61
CA HIS A 22 6.75 -15.88 -4.22
C HIS A 22 6.15 -14.47 -4.07
N VAL A 23 7.00 -13.44 -4.14
CA VAL A 23 6.62 -12.03 -3.88
C VAL A 23 5.46 -11.57 -4.77
N GLY A 24 5.40 -12.05 -6.01
CA GLY A 24 4.29 -11.77 -6.92
C GLY A 24 2.94 -12.32 -6.42
N ALA A 25 2.90 -13.56 -5.94
CA ALA A 25 1.65 -14.14 -5.42
C ALA A 25 1.18 -13.42 -4.16
N SER A 26 2.13 -13.06 -3.29
CA SER A 26 1.80 -12.30 -2.08
C SER A 26 1.36 -10.88 -2.37
N ALA A 27 1.99 -10.19 -3.34
CA ALA A 27 1.52 -8.88 -3.80
C ALA A 27 0.07 -8.94 -4.30
N ALA A 28 -0.32 -10.01 -5.00
CA ALA A 28 -1.71 -10.23 -5.40
C ALA A 28 -2.65 -10.41 -4.19
N SER A 29 -2.22 -11.17 -3.18
CA SER A 29 -3.01 -11.33 -1.95
C SER A 29 -3.17 -10.01 -1.19
N LEU A 30 -2.11 -9.21 -1.07
CA LEU A 30 -2.13 -7.88 -0.46
C LEU A 30 -3.07 -6.95 -1.23
N GLY A 31 -2.98 -6.96 -2.57
CA GLY A 31 -3.86 -6.18 -3.44
C GLY A 31 -5.33 -6.54 -3.26
N TYR A 32 -5.65 -7.84 -3.17
CA TYR A 32 -7.00 -8.32 -2.89
C TYR A 32 -7.53 -7.82 -1.54
N TYR A 33 -6.75 -7.97 -0.46
CA TYR A 33 -7.18 -7.50 0.86
C TYR A 33 -7.30 -5.97 0.93
N ALA A 34 -6.40 -5.24 0.27
CA ALA A 34 -6.49 -3.78 0.17
C ALA A 34 -7.76 -3.35 -0.58
N PHE A 35 -8.08 -4.00 -1.70
CA PHE A 35 -9.31 -3.73 -2.46
C PHE A 35 -10.57 -4.02 -1.63
N ASN A 36 -10.59 -5.17 -0.94
CA ASN A 36 -11.71 -5.57 -0.09
C ASN A 36 -11.92 -4.61 1.10
N ALA A 37 -10.84 -4.00 1.61
CA ALA A 37 -10.90 -2.97 2.64
C ALA A 37 -11.34 -1.61 2.10
N LEU A 38 -11.02 -1.28 0.83
CA LEU A 38 -11.19 0.06 0.28
C LEU A 38 -12.65 0.55 0.30
N LEU A 39 -13.58 -0.24 -0.24
CA LEU A 39 -14.98 0.16 -0.35
C LEU A 39 -15.66 0.36 1.02
N PRO A 40 -15.59 -0.60 1.96
CA PRO A 40 -16.19 -0.40 3.27
C PRO A 40 -15.47 0.66 4.09
N LEU A 41 -14.16 0.86 3.90
CA LEU A 41 -13.43 1.95 4.53
C LEU A 41 -13.97 3.32 4.10
N LEU A 42 -14.28 3.51 2.81
CA LEU A 42 -14.93 4.74 2.34
C LEU A 42 -16.26 4.98 3.06
N LEU A 43 -17.08 3.95 3.22
CA LEU A 43 -18.33 4.05 3.99
C LEU A 43 -18.06 4.48 5.43
N LEU A 44 -17.07 3.90 6.09
CA LEU A 44 -16.72 4.24 7.47
C LEU A 44 -16.26 5.70 7.60
N VAL A 45 -15.39 6.17 6.71
CA VAL A 45 -14.93 7.56 6.66
C VAL A 45 -16.14 8.49 6.62
N VAL A 46 -17.07 8.21 5.72
CA VAL A 46 -18.26 9.03 5.48
C VAL A 46 -19.21 9.01 6.67
N ALA A 47 -19.44 7.83 7.27
CA ALA A 47 -20.26 7.68 8.45
C ALA A 47 -19.66 8.44 9.65
N THR A 48 -18.34 8.35 9.85
CA THR A 48 -17.63 9.08 10.91
C THR A 48 -17.78 10.58 10.74
N PHE A 49 -17.57 11.11 9.54
CA PHE A 49 -17.72 12.54 9.31
C PHE A 49 -19.17 13.03 9.41
N SER A 50 -20.13 12.21 8.98
CA SER A 50 -21.55 12.54 9.15
C SER A 50 -21.95 12.62 10.63
N ALA A 51 -21.33 11.82 11.50
CA ALA A 51 -21.61 11.79 12.93
C ALA A 51 -20.93 12.91 13.72
N VAL A 52 -19.70 13.28 13.36
CA VAL A 52 -18.90 14.30 14.07
C VAL A 52 -19.22 15.73 13.58
N GLY A 53 -19.98 15.86 12.49
CA GLY A 53 -20.18 17.12 11.78
C GLY A 53 -19.04 17.30 10.78
N ALA A 54 -19.35 17.14 9.48
CA ALA A 54 -18.32 17.22 8.46
C ALA A 54 -17.72 18.63 8.44
N PRO A 55 -16.38 18.78 8.51
CA PRO A 55 -15.77 20.06 8.22
C PRO A 55 -16.16 20.49 6.79
N GLU A 56 -16.34 21.78 6.56
CA GLU A 56 -16.89 22.36 5.31
C GLU A 56 -16.14 21.98 4.02
N GLY A 57 -15.00 21.26 4.11
CA GLY A 57 -14.21 20.77 2.98
C GLY A 57 -14.25 19.27 2.69
N LEU A 58 -14.91 18.43 3.52
CA LEU A 58 -14.91 16.97 3.27
C LEU A 58 -15.49 16.57 1.90
N PRO A 59 -16.61 17.14 1.44
CA PRO A 59 -17.17 16.82 0.13
C PRO A 59 -16.16 17.05 -1.00
N ALA A 60 -15.50 18.21 -0.98
CA ALA A 60 -14.45 18.58 -1.93
C ALA A 60 -13.21 17.68 -1.80
N PHE A 61 -12.82 17.31 -0.57
CA PHE A 61 -11.71 16.40 -0.32
C PHE A 61 -11.98 14.99 -0.87
N LEU A 62 -13.16 14.43 -0.65
CA LEU A 62 -13.52 13.11 -1.17
C LEU A 62 -13.66 13.10 -2.69
N GLU A 63 -14.15 14.18 -3.27
CA GLU A 63 -14.17 14.35 -4.72
C GLU A 63 -12.75 14.42 -5.29
N GLN A 64 -11.85 15.16 -4.64
CA GLN A 64 -10.47 15.32 -5.09
C GLN A 64 -9.62 14.06 -4.90
N VAL A 65 -9.81 13.32 -3.79
CA VAL A 65 -8.98 12.17 -3.42
C VAL A 65 -9.54 10.85 -3.94
N ALA A 66 -10.85 10.67 -3.90
CA ALA A 66 -11.52 9.42 -4.27
C ALA A 66 -12.33 9.53 -5.57
N GLY A 67 -12.45 10.73 -6.17
CA GLY A 67 -13.31 10.94 -7.34
C GLY A 67 -14.80 10.75 -7.02
N VAL A 68 -15.16 10.74 -5.72
CA VAL A 68 -16.52 10.48 -5.28
C VAL A 68 -17.21 11.81 -5.03
N SER A 69 -18.11 12.19 -5.93
CA SER A 69 -18.94 13.38 -5.76
C SER A 69 -19.75 13.30 -4.46
N PRO A 70 -19.99 14.44 -3.78
CA PRO A 70 -20.79 14.51 -2.56
C PRO A 70 -22.20 13.91 -2.71
N GLU A 71 -22.81 14.04 -3.89
CA GLU A 71 -24.14 13.53 -4.22
C GLU A 71 -24.15 12.00 -4.27
N ARG A 72 -23.15 11.38 -4.94
CA ARG A 72 -22.97 9.92 -4.94
C ARG A 72 -22.78 9.40 -3.53
N LEU A 73 -22.05 10.12 -2.71
CA LEU A 73 -21.79 9.76 -1.32
C LEU A 73 -23.07 9.78 -0.47
N ARG A 74 -23.87 10.85 -0.56
CA ARG A 74 -25.18 10.95 0.09
C ARG A 74 -26.11 9.85 -0.39
N SER A 75 -26.18 9.63 -1.70
CA SER A 75 -27.01 8.57 -2.28
C SER A 75 -26.58 7.17 -1.83
N LEU A 76 -25.28 6.93 -1.63
CA LEU A 76 -24.77 5.67 -1.08
C LEU A 76 -25.24 5.47 0.36
N LEU A 77 -25.12 6.50 1.21
CA LEU A 77 -25.59 6.44 2.60
C LEU A 77 -27.11 6.23 2.69
N GLU A 78 -27.87 6.90 1.82
CA GLU A 78 -29.32 6.76 1.73
C GLU A 78 -29.72 5.35 1.28
N ARG A 79 -29.04 4.79 0.26
CA ARG A 79 -29.32 3.44 -0.27
C ARG A 79 -28.87 2.31 0.65
N LEU A 80 -27.78 2.49 1.38
CA LEU A 80 -27.28 1.50 2.34
C LEU A 80 -28.07 1.51 3.65
N GLY A 81 -28.69 2.64 3.96
CA GLY A 81 -29.27 2.92 5.26
C GLY A 81 -30.79 2.92 5.29
N GLY A 82 -31.42 3.75 4.45
CA GLY A 82 -32.82 4.18 4.58
C GLY A 82 -33.10 4.86 5.93
N ASP A 83 -33.05 4.03 6.99
CA ASP A 83 -33.35 4.28 8.38
C ASP A 83 -32.11 4.10 9.30
N ALA A 84 -32.21 4.54 10.56
CA ALA A 84 -31.11 4.44 11.53
C ALA A 84 -30.60 2.99 11.79
N PRO A 85 -31.46 1.94 11.91
CA PRO A 85 -31.00 0.57 12.11
C PRO A 85 -30.27 -0.01 10.89
N GLY A 86 -30.69 0.34 9.67
CA GLY A 86 -30.02 -0.08 8.43
C GLY A 86 -28.60 0.49 8.35
N ARG A 87 -28.45 1.78 8.66
CA ARG A 87 -27.13 2.44 8.76
C ARG A 87 -26.21 1.77 9.77
N ALA A 88 -26.70 1.44 10.97
CA ALA A 88 -25.90 0.78 12.01
C ALA A 88 -25.39 -0.60 11.56
N ARG A 89 -26.23 -1.38 10.87
CA ARG A 89 -25.84 -2.68 10.30
C ARG A 89 -24.78 -2.53 9.20
N ALA A 90 -24.95 -1.56 8.31
CA ALA A 90 -23.97 -1.28 7.26
C ALA A 90 -22.61 -0.88 7.82
N VAL A 91 -22.58 -0.01 8.84
CA VAL A 91 -21.35 0.38 9.55
C VAL A 91 -20.71 -0.83 10.25
N ALA A 92 -21.49 -1.68 10.93
CA ALA A 92 -20.96 -2.87 11.59
C ALA A 92 -20.34 -3.86 10.59
N LEU A 93 -21.00 -4.10 9.45
CA LEU A 93 -20.46 -4.93 8.36
C LEU A 93 -19.19 -4.32 7.77
N ALA A 94 -19.18 -2.99 7.57
CA ALA A 94 -18.00 -2.30 7.04
C ALA A 94 -16.80 -2.37 7.99
N LEU A 95 -17.03 -2.22 9.31
CA LEU A 95 -15.99 -2.42 10.33
C LEU A 95 -15.45 -3.85 10.29
N LEU A 96 -16.34 -4.85 10.18
CA LEU A 96 -15.94 -6.25 10.15
C LEU A 96 -15.12 -6.58 8.91
N ILE A 97 -15.58 -6.17 7.71
CA ILE A 97 -14.89 -6.45 6.45
C ILE A 97 -13.55 -5.70 6.40
N THR A 98 -13.53 -4.41 6.76
CA THR A 98 -12.31 -3.60 6.75
C THR A 98 -11.31 -4.12 7.78
N GLY A 99 -11.76 -4.40 9.00
CA GLY A 99 -10.91 -4.92 10.07
C GLY A 99 -10.32 -6.30 9.73
N TRP A 100 -11.15 -7.21 9.19
CA TRP A 100 -10.68 -8.52 8.75
C TRP A 100 -9.67 -8.41 7.60
N SER A 101 -9.96 -7.57 6.60
CA SER A 101 -9.09 -7.37 5.44
C SER A 101 -7.76 -6.71 5.82
N GLY A 102 -7.80 -5.67 6.66
CA GLY A 102 -6.60 -5.00 7.18
C GLY A 102 -5.73 -5.96 8.00
N LEU A 103 -6.33 -6.81 8.83
CA LEU A 103 -5.60 -7.81 9.60
C LEU A 103 -4.96 -8.88 8.70
N ARG A 104 -5.67 -9.34 7.65
CA ARG A 104 -5.14 -10.28 6.66
C ARG A 104 -3.99 -9.67 5.85
N MET A 105 -4.14 -8.43 5.40
CA MET A 105 -3.10 -7.67 4.70
C MET A 105 -1.86 -7.50 5.57
N PHE A 106 -2.04 -7.07 6.82
CA PHE A 106 -0.92 -6.91 7.76
C PHE A 106 -0.19 -8.23 8.00
N ARG A 107 -0.92 -9.33 8.25
CA ARG A 107 -0.32 -10.65 8.47
C ARG A 107 0.48 -11.15 7.26
N ALA A 108 -0.03 -10.92 6.05
CA ALA A 108 0.67 -11.28 4.83
C ALA A 108 1.96 -10.46 4.67
N LEU A 109 1.90 -9.16 4.99
CA LEU A 109 3.08 -8.29 4.96
C LEU A 109 4.12 -8.67 6.02
N ASP A 110 3.68 -8.85 7.27
CA ASP A 110 4.53 -9.24 8.40
C ASP A 110 5.20 -10.60 8.17
N GLY A 111 4.47 -11.55 7.58
CA GLY A 111 5.01 -12.85 7.18
C GLY A 111 6.23 -12.73 6.27
N HIS A 112 6.22 -11.79 5.32
CA HIS A 112 7.37 -11.57 4.44
C HIS A 112 8.56 -10.87 5.10
N PHE A 113 8.30 -9.90 5.96
CA PHE A 113 9.39 -9.34 6.77
C PHE A 113 10.00 -10.42 7.66
N ALA A 114 9.18 -11.29 8.27
CA ALA A 114 9.65 -12.39 9.11
C ALA A 114 10.44 -13.45 8.32
N ALA A 115 10.03 -13.77 7.08
CA ALA A 115 10.76 -14.68 6.20
C ALA A 115 12.14 -14.11 5.81
N LEU A 116 12.18 -12.85 5.35
CA LEU A 116 13.39 -12.24 4.80
C LEU A 116 14.41 -11.77 5.85
N TYR A 117 13.97 -11.41 7.06
CA TYR A 117 14.87 -10.90 8.12
C TYR A 117 15.24 -11.94 9.19
N GLY A 118 14.66 -13.14 9.11
CA GLY A 118 14.81 -14.17 10.12
C GLY A 118 13.80 -14.01 11.26
N GLU A 119 13.51 -15.15 11.91
CA GLU A 119 12.39 -15.38 12.81
C GLU A 119 12.00 -14.23 13.76
N ARG A 120 10.76 -13.74 13.62
CA ARG A 120 9.99 -13.08 14.69
C ARG A 120 9.49 -14.07 15.76
N LYS A 121 10.05 -15.29 15.86
CA LYS A 121 9.49 -16.39 16.68
C LYS A 121 9.58 -16.16 18.21
N GLY A 122 10.33 -15.16 18.68
CA GLY A 122 10.40 -14.79 20.10
C GLY A 122 9.40 -13.73 20.59
N ARG A 123 8.63 -13.07 19.71
CA ARG A 123 7.72 -11.97 20.12
C ARG A 123 6.40 -12.51 20.67
N SER A 124 5.99 -12.03 21.84
CA SER A 124 4.68 -12.28 22.43
C SER A 124 3.55 -11.85 21.46
N ALA A 125 2.39 -12.51 21.55
CA ALA A 125 1.23 -12.15 20.73
C ALA A 125 0.81 -10.68 20.93
N ALA A 126 0.98 -10.16 22.15
CA ALA A 126 0.71 -8.76 22.48
C ALA A 126 1.61 -7.79 21.70
N ASN A 127 2.92 -8.06 21.62
CA ASN A 127 3.84 -7.21 20.86
C ASN A 127 3.53 -7.24 19.36
N ARG A 128 3.11 -8.40 18.82
CA ARG A 128 2.69 -8.48 17.41
C ARG A 128 1.44 -7.66 17.14
N LEU A 129 0.46 -7.70 18.03
CA LEU A 129 -0.75 -6.88 17.92
C LEU A 129 -0.43 -5.39 18.04
N LEU A 130 0.48 -5.01 18.94
CA LEU A 130 0.93 -3.63 19.08
C LEU A 130 1.68 -3.15 17.83
N ASP A 131 2.62 -3.94 17.31
CA ASP A 131 3.33 -3.64 16.05
C ASP A 131 2.33 -3.51 14.89
N SER A 132 1.31 -4.38 14.84
CA SER A 132 0.23 -4.30 13.86
C SER A 132 -0.55 -2.98 13.97
N ALA A 133 -0.94 -2.61 15.19
CA ALA A 133 -1.68 -1.40 15.46
C ALA A 133 -0.86 -0.15 15.14
N LEU A 134 0.44 -0.14 15.49
CA LEU A 134 1.36 0.97 15.20
C LEU A 134 1.60 1.13 13.71
N VAL A 135 1.78 0.03 12.97
CA VAL A 135 1.90 0.07 11.50
C VAL A 135 0.61 0.57 10.88
N LEU A 136 -0.56 0.04 11.28
CA LEU A 136 -1.85 0.50 10.77
C LEU A 136 -2.09 1.98 11.07
N ALA A 137 -1.75 2.45 12.27
CA ALA A 137 -1.85 3.85 12.66
C ALA A 137 -0.91 4.73 11.83
N THR A 138 0.35 4.32 11.68
CA THR A 138 1.35 5.03 10.86
C THR A 138 0.91 5.14 9.41
N VAL A 139 0.41 4.04 8.84
CA VAL A 139 -0.11 4.01 7.47
C VAL A 139 -1.34 4.91 7.34
N SER A 140 -2.28 4.83 8.28
CA SER A 140 -3.50 5.65 8.26
C SER A 140 -3.19 7.13 8.35
N VAL A 141 -2.33 7.54 9.29
CA VAL A 141 -1.92 8.94 9.48
C VAL A 141 -1.12 9.43 8.28
N GLY A 142 -0.18 8.64 7.76
CA GLY A 142 0.63 9.05 6.63
C GLY A 142 -0.15 9.14 5.32
N LEU A 143 -1.10 8.22 5.08
CA LEU A 143 -2.02 8.33 3.93
C LEU A 143 -2.94 9.55 4.06
N ALA A 144 -3.48 9.82 5.26
CA ALA A 144 -4.27 11.03 5.50
C ALA A 144 -3.44 12.30 5.29
N GLY A 145 -2.20 12.33 5.78
CA GLY A 145 -1.26 13.44 5.58
C GLY A 145 -0.89 13.66 4.11
N LEU A 146 -0.64 12.58 3.36
CA LEU A 146 -0.41 12.63 1.91
C LEU A 146 -1.62 13.19 1.17
N ALA A 147 -2.82 12.72 1.49
CA ALA A 147 -4.05 13.16 0.86
C ALA A 147 -4.34 14.64 1.17
N LEU A 148 -4.27 15.05 2.44
CA LEU A 148 -4.53 16.41 2.87
C LEU A 148 -3.47 17.39 2.36
N GLY A 149 -2.20 17.02 2.45
CA GLY A 149 -1.08 17.84 1.96
C GLY A 149 -1.13 17.98 0.43
N GLY A 150 -1.44 16.90 -0.29
CA GLY A 150 -1.65 16.93 -1.73
C GLY A 150 -2.81 17.82 -2.14
N ALA A 151 -3.96 17.70 -1.46
CA ALA A 151 -5.13 18.53 -1.71
C ALA A 151 -4.85 20.03 -1.46
N ALA A 152 -4.23 20.36 -0.32
CA ALA A 152 -3.89 21.74 0.03
C ALA A 152 -2.91 22.36 -0.99
N LEU A 153 -1.89 21.60 -1.42
CA LEU A 153 -0.92 22.08 -2.39
C LEU A 153 -1.51 22.23 -3.79
N ALA A 154 -2.45 21.37 -4.19
CA ALA A 154 -3.11 21.48 -5.49
C ALA A 154 -3.97 22.76 -5.63
N VAL A 155 -4.40 23.37 -4.52
CA VAL A 155 -5.11 24.67 -4.54
C VAL A 155 -4.14 25.83 -4.77
N VAL A 156 -2.92 25.73 -4.25
CA VAL A 156 -1.93 26.83 -4.27
C VAL A 156 -0.99 26.74 -5.47
N VAL A 157 -0.70 25.52 -5.93
CA VAL A 157 0.25 25.22 -7.00
C VAL A 157 -0.48 24.55 -8.16
N SER A 158 -0.47 25.19 -9.33
CA SER A 158 -1.13 24.68 -10.53
C SER A 158 -0.24 24.74 -11.77
N GLY A 159 -0.69 24.11 -12.86
CA GLY A 159 0.01 24.11 -14.14
C GLY A 159 1.30 23.29 -14.14
N VAL A 160 2.30 23.74 -14.91
CA VAL A 160 3.56 23.01 -15.15
C VAL A 160 4.34 22.73 -13.86
N ILE A 161 4.24 23.63 -12.88
CA ILE A 161 4.92 23.48 -11.58
C ILE A 161 4.37 22.24 -10.84
N TRP A 162 3.05 22.03 -10.85
CA TRP A 162 2.44 20.85 -10.22
C TRP A 162 2.81 19.54 -10.93
N VAL A 163 2.94 19.57 -12.26
CA VAL A 163 3.35 18.39 -13.04
C VAL A 163 4.74 17.89 -12.64
N LEU A 164 5.66 18.81 -12.30
CA LEU A 164 7.01 18.48 -11.86
C LEU A 164 7.09 18.19 -10.35
N LEU A 165 6.43 19.02 -9.54
CA LEU A 165 6.53 18.96 -8.07
C LEU A 165 5.67 17.84 -7.48
N GLY A 166 4.50 17.54 -8.05
CA GLY A 166 3.57 16.53 -7.55
C GLY A 166 4.20 15.15 -7.39
N PRO A 167 4.87 14.58 -8.42
CA PRO A 167 5.58 13.31 -8.30
C PRO A 167 6.70 13.34 -7.25
N ALA A 168 7.45 14.44 -7.15
CA ALA A 168 8.52 14.57 -6.16
C ALA A 168 7.98 14.61 -4.71
N LEU A 169 6.86 15.31 -4.49
CA LEU A 169 6.16 15.35 -3.21
C LEU A 169 5.56 13.99 -2.85
N LEU A 170 4.93 13.32 -3.82
CA LEU A 170 4.41 11.97 -3.64
C LEU A 170 5.54 11.02 -3.24
N PHE A 171 6.66 11.05 -3.96
CA PHE A 171 7.83 10.26 -3.63
C PHE A 171 8.32 10.55 -2.20
N ALA A 172 8.54 11.81 -1.84
CA ALA A 172 9.01 12.19 -0.52
C ALA A 172 8.04 11.76 0.59
N GLY A 173 6.74 11.97 0.40
CA GLY A 173 5.73 11.56 1.37
C GLY A 173 5.60 10.03 1.49
N LEU A 174 5.74 9.29 0.39
CA LEU A 174 5.79 7.82 0.41
C LEU A 174 7.06 7.31 1.12
N VAL A 175 8.21 7.96 0.96
CA VAL A 175 9.42 7.63 1.73
C VAL A 175 9.16 7.85 3.23
N CYS A 176 8.61 9.00 3.60
CA CYS A 176 8.23 9.30 4.99
C CYS A 176 7.22 8.29 5.55
N LEU A 177 6.34 7.74 4.72
CA LEU A 177 5.38 6.70 5.08
C LEU A 177 6.04 5.32 5.25
N PHE A 178 6.91 4.93 4.32
CA PHE A 178 7.46 3.58 4.26
C PHE A 178 8.62 3.37 5.23
N VAL A 179 9.48 4.36 5.49
CA VAL A 179 10.60 4.24 6.43
C VAL A 179 10.17 3.74 7.82
N PRO A 180 9.20 4.37 8.53
CA PRO A 180 8.78 3.89 9.85
C PRO A 180 8.13 2.50 9.77
N MET A 181 7.35 2.23 8.72
CA MET A 181 6.74 0.90 8.53
C MET A 181 7.81 -0.18 8.40
N TYR A 182 8.83 0.03 7.55
CA TYR A 182 9.90 -0.94 7.35
C TYR A 182 10.75 -1.10 8.61
N TYR A 183 11.01 -0.01 9.33
CA TYR A 183 11.74 -0.04 10.59
C TYR A 183 11.01 -0.84 11.68
N LEU A 184 9.69 -0.68 11.79
CA LEU A 184 8.87 -1.43 12.76
C LEU A 184 8.75 -2.92 12.40
N LEU A 185 8.79 -3.26 11.10
CA LEU A 185 8.59 -4.62 10.62
C LEU A 185 9.89 -5.44 10.55
N ALA A 186 11.03 -4.82 10.22
CA ALA A 186 12.32 -5.48 10.21
C ALA A 186 12.90 -5.71 11.62
N VAL A 187 13.74 -6.72 11.77
CA VAL A 187 14.41 -7.09 13.02
C VAL A 187 15.89 -6.69 12.94
N ASP A 188 16.46 -6.18 14.04
CA ASP A 188 17.86 -5.75 14.16
C ASP A 188 18.32 -4.88 12.99
N THR A 189 17.51 -3.86 12.67
CA THR A 189 17.78 -2.90 11.60
C THR A 189 17.92 -1.49 12.14
N THR A 190 18.56 -0.64 11.35
CA THR A 190 18.64 0.81 11.55
C THR A 190 17.83 1.55 10.49
N VAL A 191 17.51 2.82 10.73
CA VAL A 191 16.82 3.68 9.75
C VAL A 191 17.59 3.76 8.42
N ARG A 192 18.93 3.82 8.50
CA ARG A 192 19.81 3.85 7.32
C ARG A 192 19.73 2.57 6.48
N GLN A 193 19.48 1.42 7.11
CA GLN A 193 19.37 0.13 6.43
C GLN A 193 18.00 -0.06 5.77
N VAL A 194 16.93 0.58 6.25
CA VAL A 194 15.60 0.47 5.64
C VAL A 194 15.34 1.50 4.53
N LEU A 195 16.06 2.62 4.56
CA LEU A 195 15.88 3.74 3.63
C LEU A 195 16.01 3.36 2.14
N PRO A 196 16.99 2.54 1.69
CA PRO A 196 17.14 2.22 0.27
C PRO A 196 15.91 1.52 -0.32
N GLY A 197 15.38 0.52 0.39
CA GLY A 197 14.18 -0.22 0.00
C GLY A 197 12.90 0.61 0.10
N ALA A 198 12.78 1.46 1.13
CA ALA A 198 11.66 2.39 1.23
C ALA A 198 11.65 3.41 0.08
N ALA A 199 12.82 3.95 -0.28
CA ALA A 199 12.99 4.85 -1.42
C ALA A 199 12.73 4.13 -2.76
N PHE A 200 13.21 2.90 -2.91
CA PHE A 200 12.92 2.09 -4.09
C PHE A 200 11.43 1.84 -4.27
N ALA A 201 10.74 1.41 -3.20
CA ALA A 201 9.29 1.18 -3.21
C ALA A 201 8.51 2.46 -3.53
N ALA A 202 8.86 3.58 -2.89
CA ALA A 202 8.26 4.89 -3.15
C ALA A 202 8.48 5.34 -4.61
N GLY A 203 9.66 5.07 -5.16
CA GLY A 203 9.99 5.34 -6.56
C GLY A 203 9.13 4.54 -7.52
N LEU A 204 9.05 3.22 -7.32
CA LEU A 204 8.26 2.35 -8.19
C LEU A 204 6.76 2.67 -8.11
N TRP A 205 6.26 3.03 -6.93
CA TRP A 205 4.88 3.50 -6.76
C TRP A 205 4.65 4.84 -7.48
N THR A 206 5.58 5.78 -7.37
CA THR A 206 5.46 7.09 -8.04
C THR A 206 5.47 6.91 -9.57
N VAL A 207 6.35 6.04 -10.09
CA VAL A 207 6.40 5.70 -11.52
C VAL A 207 5.12 4.99 -11.96
N SER A 208 4.58 4.07 -11.14
CA SER A 208 3.33 3.39 -11.48
C SER A 208 2.17 4.39 -11.58
N MET A 209 2.10 5.38 -10.69
CA MET A 209 1.11 6.45 -10.74
C MET A 209 1.19 7.25 -12.06
N LEU A 210 2.39 7.58 -12.53
CA LEU A 210 2.59 8.21 -13.83
C LEU A 210 2.14 7.30 -14.99
N GLY A 211 2.47 6.01 -14.93
CA GLY A 211 2.02 5.02 -15.92
C GLY A 211 0.50 4.91 -16.00
N PHE A 212 -0.18 4.88 -14.84
CA PHE A 212 -1.64 4.89 -14.78
C PHE A 212 -2.24 6.17 -15.36
N ARG A 213 -1.65 7.34 -15.07
CA ARG A 213 -2.09 8.61 -15.68
C ARG A 213 -1.99 8.59 -17.21
N LEU A 214 -0.89 8.09 -17.75
CA LEU A 214 -0.70 7.94 -19.19
C LEU A 214 -1.71 6.95 -19.80
N TYR A 215 -1.96 5.83 -19.11
CA TYR A 215 -2.96 4.87 -19.52
C TYR A 215 -4.36 5.51 -19.60
N PHE A 216 -4.78 6.25 -18.58
CA PHE A 216 -6.07 6.97 -18.59
C PHE A 216 -6.14 8.04 -19.69
N ALA A 217 -5.02 8.69 -20.02
CA ALA A 217 -4.99 9.70 -21.07
C ALA A 217 -5.08 9.10 -22.49
N ALA A 218 -4.71 7.83 -22.67
CA ALA A 218 -4.58 7.19 -23.99
C ALA A 218 -5.60 6.08 -24.27
N SER A 219 -6.28 5.56 -23.24
CA SER A 219 -7.07 4.32 -23.33
C SER A 219 -8.56 4.54 -23.06
N GLU A 220 -9.40 4.20 -24.04
CA GLU A 220 -10.86 4.10 -23.87
C GLU A 220 -11.28 2.75 -23.25
N SER A 221 -10.33 1.84 -23.01
CA SER A 221 -10.61 0.45 -22.59
C SER A 221 -11.39 0.35 -21.27
N VAL A 222 -11.21 1.30 -20.36
CA VAL A 222 -11.95 1.33 -19.09
C VAL A 222 -13.44 1.57 -19.36
N GLU A 223 -13.76 2.41 -20.33
CA GLU A 223 -15.15 2.70 -20.73
C GLU A 223 -15.77 1.49 -21.43
N LEU A 224 -14.99 0.79 -22.26
CA LEU A 224 -15.43 -0.42 -22.98
C LEU A 224 -15.84 -1.57 -22.05
N TYR A 225 -15.12 -1.78 -20.95
CA TYR A 225 -15.40 -2.84 -19.97
C TYR A 225 -16.21 -2.35 -18.75
N GLY A 226 -16.57 -1.06 -18.70
CA GLY A 226 -17.35 -0.45 -17.64
C GLY A 226 -16.81 -0.73 -16.23
N LEU A 227 -17.71 -1.10 -15.31
CA LEU A 227 -17.35 -1.37 -13.91
C LEU A 227 -16.29 -2.46 -13.76
N ALA A 228 -16.33 -3.52 -14.59
CA ALA A 228 -15.35 -4.59 -14.54
C ALA A 228 -13.95 -4.09 -14.90
N GLY A 229 -13.85 -3.25 -15.94
CA GLY A 229 -12.59 -2.58 -16.32
C GLY A 229 -12.04 -1.72 -15.19
N ALA A 230 -12.89 -0.92 -14.54
CA ALA A 230 -12.49 -0.09 -13.40
C ALA A 230 -11.98 -0.94 -12.21
N VAL A 231 -12.66 -2.04 -11.87
CA VAL A 231 -12.25 -2.95 -10.79
C VAL A 231 -10.91 -3.62 -11.10
N LEU A 232 -10.74 -4.16 -12.31
CA LEU A 232 -9.49 -4.79 -12.73
C LEU A 232 -8.31 -3.81 -12.71
N LEU A 233 -8.57 -2.56 -13.11
CA LEU A 233 -7.56 -1.51 -13.11
C LEU A 233 -7.12 -1.15 -11.68
N VAL A 234 -8.06 -0.97 -10.76
CA VAL A 234 -7.74 -0.72 -9.34
C VAL A 234 -7.00 -1.90 -8.72
N LEU A 235 -7.43 -3.14 -8.98
CA LEU A 235 -6.72 -4.33 -8.50
C LEU A 235 -5.30 -4.41 -9.04
N THR A 236 -5.09 -4.10 -10.32
CA THR A 236 -3.76 -4.05 -10.94
C THR A 236 -2.89 -2.97 -10.30
N TRP A 237 -3.47 -1.80 -10.00
CA TRP A 237 -2.75 -0.73 -9.33
C TRP A 237 -2.30 -1.13 -7.92
N LEU A 238 -3.22 -1.70 -7.13
CA LEU A 238 -2.95 -2.20 -5.79
C LEU A 238 -1.93 -3.35 -5.80
N TYR A 239 -1.97 -4.20 -6.82
CA TYR A 239 -0.96 -5.23 -7.05
C TYR A 239 0.43 -4.61 -7.26
N VAL A 240 0.57 -3.63 -8.15
CA VAL A 240 1.87 -2.98 -8.43
C VAL A 240 2.38 -2.24 -7.19
N ALA A 241 1.49 -1.59 -6.45
CA ALA A 241 1.80 -0.96 -5.17
C ALA A 241 2.34 -1.96 -4.13
N ALA A 242 1.65 -3.09 -3.95
CA ALA A 242 2.09 -4.15 -3.04
C ALA A 242 3.42 -4.78 -3.50
N LEU A 243 3.58 -4.97 -4.82
CA LEU A 243 4.80 -5.50 -5.42
C LEU A 243 5.99 -4.57 -5.16
N ALA A 244 5.83 -3.26 -5.36
CA ALA A 244 6.84 -2.25 -5.07
C ALA A 244 7.32 -2.31 -3.62
N LEU A 245 6.36 -2.41 -2.70
CA LEU A 245 6.60 -2.50 -1.27
C LEU A 245 7.41 -3.76 -0.93
N LEU A 246 6.95 -4.94 -1.36
CA LEU A 246 7.65 -6.21 -1.10
C LEU A 246 9.03 -6.29 -1.76
N LEU A 247 9.20 -5.78 -2.99
CA LEU A 247 10.51 -5.69 -3.63
C LEU A 247 11.47 -4.75 -2.88
N GLY A 248 10.95 -3.68 -2.27
CA GLY A 248 11.74 -2.85 -1.35
C GLY A 248 12.23 -3.62 -0.12
N VAL A 249 11.41 -4.55 0.41
CA VAL A 249 11.82 -5.43 1.53
C VAL A 249 12.95 -6.35 1.08
N VAL A 250 12.80 -6.99 -0.08
CA VAL A 250 13.85 -7.85 -0.69
C VAL A 250 15.14 -7.06 -0.89
N LEU A 251 15.07 -5.84 -1.42
CA LEU A 251 16.25 -4.99 -1.62
C LEU A 251 16.99 -4.74 -0.30
N ASN A 252 16.27 -4.35 0.75
CA ASN A 252 16.90 -4.11 2.05
C ASN A 252 17.49 -5.39 2.66
N ALA A 253 16.81 -6.52 2.53
CA ALA A 253 17.29 -7.81 3.02
C ALA A 253 18.59 -8.23 2.30
N LEU A 254 18.66 -8.05 0.98
CA LEU A 254 19.87 -8.28 0.18
C LEU A 254 21.01 -7.36 0.59
N LEU A 255 20.76 -6.06 0.73
CA LEU A 255 21.77 -5.07 1.15
C LEU A 255 22.27 -5.30 2.58
N ALA A 256 21.42 -5.86 3.44
CA ALA A 256 21.77 -6.23 4.81
C ALA A 256 22.44 -7.62 4.91
N GLY A 257 22.61 -8.34 3.79
CA GLY A 257 23.16 -9.70 3.78
C GLY A 257 22.31 -10.72 4.52
N ARG A 258 20.99 -10.48 4.61
CA ARG A 258 20.02 -11.37 5.28
C ARG A 258 19.54 -12.51 4.38
N VAL A 259 19.63 -12.31 3.07
CA VAL A 259 19.27 -13.29 2.05
C VAL A 259 20.44 -13.46 1.11
N ASP A 260 20.73 -14.71 0.77
CA ASP A 260 21.79 -15.06 -0.16
C ASP A 260 21.15 -15.67 -1.43
N PRO A 261 21.15 -14.94 -2.56
CA PRO A 261 20.51 -15.39 -3.80
C PRO A 261 21.17 -16.64 -4.40
N ASP A 262 22.38 -16.98 -3.96
CA ASP A 262 23.16 -18.10 -4.48
C ASP A 262 23.03 -19.36 -3.60
N ARG A 263 22.41 -19.27 -2.42
CA ARG A 263 22.33 -20.37 -1.44
C ARG A 263 21.31 -21.46 -1.77
N ASP A 264 20.41 -21.24 -2.72
CA ASP A 264 19.39 -22.22 -3.13
C ASP A 264 19.53 -22.64 -4.61
N TRP A 265 20.67 -22.39 -5.25
CA TRP A 265 21.02 -23.01 -6.53
C TRP A 265 21.56 -24.45 -6.34
N LEU A 266 20.78 -25.28 -5.64
CA LEU A 266 20.82 -26.71 -5.87
C LEU A 266 19.52 -27.07 -6.59
N PRO A 267 19.51 -27.13 -7.94
CA PRO A 267 18.45 -27.86 -8.61
C PRO A 267 18.49 -29.26 -8.00
N TYR A 268 17.41 -29.64 -7.30
CA TYR A 268 17.16 -30.96 -6.71
C TYR A 268 18.26 -31.96 -7.09
N SER A 269 19.24 -32.16 -6.20
CA SER A 269 20.10 -33.32 -6.35
C SER A 269 19.21 -34.50 -6.01
N ASP A 270 18.52 -35.02 -7.02
CA ASP A 270 18.10 -36.41 -7.03
C ASP A 270 19.37 -37.24 -6.75
N ALA A 271 19.51 -37.65 -5.51
CA ALA A 271 20.48 -38.62 -5.08
C ALA A 271 19.81 -39.42 -3.96
N GLU A 272 19.35 -40.58 -4.40
CA GLU A 272 18.88 -41.74 -3.64
C GLU A 272 19.71 -42.05 -2.40
#